data_AF-A0A1H6HRS5-F1
#
_entry.id   AF-A0A1H6HRS5-F1
#
_cell.length_a   1.000
_cell.length_b   1.000
_cell.length_c   1.000
_cell.angle_alpha   90.00
_cell.angle_beta   90.00
_cell.angle_gamma   90.00
#
_symmetry.space_group_name_H-M   'P 1'
#
loop_
_entity.id
_entity.type
_entity.pdbx_description
1 polymer ?
#
loop_
_entity_poly.entity_id
_entity_poly.type
_entity_poly.pdbx_seq_one_letter_code
_entity_poly.pdbx_strand_id
1 'polypeptide(L)'
;MRQRRLLIAAVAVGFVLAGLGGGWEYRRWAAQAIDPDDEIQVARGAELYAAQCARCHGAGLQGEPDWQRRKPNGELPAPPHDASGHSWHHPNEYLFAVTKHGMARFVPPDYKSAMPSYVGILSDAEIRAVIAFIQSTWPPEIRGRQAAISAR
;
A
#
# COMPACT_ATOMS: atom_id res chain seq x y z
N MET A 1 -29.99 -44.91 -15.93
CA MET A 1 -30.46 -43.63 -15.33
C MET A 1 -29.71 -43.22 -14.06
N ARG A 2 -29.43 -44.13 -13.12
CA ARG A 2 -28.75 -43.84 -11.84
C ARG A 2 -27.32 -43.26 -12.00
N GLN A 3 -26.52 -43.78 -12.93
CA GLN A 3 -25.16 -43.29 -13.19
C GLN A 3 -25.11 -41.87 -13.79
N ARG A 4 -26.05 -41.53 -14.69
CA ARG A 4 -26.18 -40.16 -15.23
C ARG A 4 -26.54 -39.15 -14.15
N ARG A 5 -27.41 -39.51 -13.19
CA ARG A 5 -27.77 -38.64 -12.06
C ARG A 5 -26.60 -38.42 -11.10
N LEU A 6 -25.79 -39.45 -10.85
CA LEU A 6 -24.58 -39.36 -10.02
C LEU A 6 -23.49 -38.49 -10.65
N LEU A 7 -23.30 -38.59 -11.97
CA LEU A 7 -22.34 -37.74 -12.71
C LEU A 7 -22.76 -36.26 -12.70
N ILE A 8 -24.05 -35.96 -12.89
CA ILE A 8 -24.56 -34.58 -12.86
C ILE A 8 -24.40 -33.95 -11.47
N ALA A 9 -24.70 -34.71 -10.40
CA ALA A 9 -24.54 -34.24 -9.03
C ALA A 9 -23.06 -33.97 -8.68
N ALA A 10 -22.14 -34.85 -9.10
CA ALA A 10 -20.71 -34.66 -8.87
C ALA A 10 -20.14 -33.42 -9.59
N VAL A 11 -20.58 -33.18 -10.83
CA VAL A 11 -20.18 -31.98 -11.60
C VAL A 11 -20.74 -30.70 -10.95
N ALA A 12 -22.01 -30.69 -10.53
CA ALA A 12 -22.61 -29.54 -9.87
C ALA A 12 -21.91 -29.18 -8.54
N VAL A 13 -21.56 -30.18 -7.73
CA VAL A 13 -20.80 -29.97 -6.49
C VAL A 13 -19.39 -29.46 -6.79
N GLY A 14 -18.73 -29.96 -7.85
CA GLY A 14 -17.42 -29.46 -8.30
C GLY A 14 -17.45 -27.97 -8.70
N PHE A 15 -18.48 -27.53 -9.43
CA PHE A 15 -18.64 -26.12 -9.80
C PHE A 15 -18.93 -25.20 -8.60
N VAL A 16 -19.74 -25.66 -7.64
CA VAL A 16 -20.01 -24.89 -6.41
C VAL A 16 -18.75 -24.76 -5.56
N LEU A 17 -17.98 -25.83 -5.38
CA LEU A 17 -16.73 -25.80 -4.62
C LEU A 17 -15.66 -24.94 -5.31
N ALA A 18 -15.55 -25.00 -6.64
CA ALA A 18 -14.63 -24.14 -7.41
C ALA A 18 -15.05 -22.66 -7.37
N GLY A 19 -16.34 -22.36 -7.47
CA GLY A 19 -16.87 -21.00 -7.35
C GLY A 19 -16.68 -20.40 -5.95
N LEU A 20 -16.85 -21.21 -4.90
CA LEU A 20 -16.56 -20.80 -3.52
C LEU A 20 -15.05 -20.61 -3.31
N GLY A 21 -14.20 -21.55 -3.75
CA GLY A 21 -12.73 -21.43 -3.63
C GLY A 21 -12.17 -20.20 -4.36
N GLY A 22 -12.55 -20.02 -5.63
CA GLY A 22 -12.10 -18.88 -6.44
C GLY A 22 -12.64 -17.54 -5.93
N GLY A 23 -13.88 -17.49 -5.42
CA GLY A 23 -14.44 -16.29 -4.81
C GLY A 23 -13.74 -15.88 -3.52
N TRP A 24 -13.32 -16.85 -2.70
CA TRP A 24 -12.55 -16.59 -1.47
C TRP A 24 -11.14 -16.08 -1.78
N GLU A 25 -10.45 -16.68 -2.75
CA GLU A 25 -9.12 -16.23 -3.17
C GLU A 25 -9.15 -14.86 -3.84
N TYR A 26 -10.15 -14.60 -4.68
CA TYR A 26 -10.34 -13.28 -5.27
C TYR A 26 -10.57 -12.20 -4.21
N ARG A 27 -11.43 -12.48 -3.22
CA ARG A 27 -11.67 -11.55 -2.10
C ARG A 27 -10.43 -11.35 -1.23
N ARG A 28 -9.62 -12.39 -1.00
CA ARG A 28 -8.36 -12.25 -0.24
C ARG A 28 -7.35 -11.39 -0.99
N TRP A 29 -7.27 -11.52 -2.31
CA TRP A 29 -6.36 -10.75 -3.16
C TRP A 29 -6.82 -9.30 -3.27
N ALA A 30 -8.11 -9.06 -3.49
CA ALA A 30 -8.70 -7.72 -3.49
C ALA A 30 -8.48 -7.02 -2.14
N ALA A 31 -8.62 -7.73 -1.02
CA ALA A 31 -8.31 -7.20 0.32
C ALA A 31 -6.82 -6.87 0.54
N GLN A 32 -5.92 -7.34 -0.34
CA GLN A 32 -4.48 -7.10 -0.29
C GLN A 32 -4.00 -6.15 -1.40
N ALA A 33 -4.88 -5.70 -2.29
CA ALA A 33 -4.53 -4.72 -3.31
C ALA A 33 -4.37 -3.33 -2.70
N ILE A 34 -3.51 -2.51 -3.32
CA ILE A 34 -3.47 -1.06 -3.11
C ILE A 34 -4.19 -0.48 -4.31
N ASP A 35 -5.38 0.07 -4.09
CA ASP A 35 -6.25 0.62 -5.10
C ASP A 35 -6.59 2.09 -4.79
N PRO A 36 -5.97 3.06 -5.50
CA PRO A 36 -6.26 4.48 -5.30
C PRO A 36 -7.64 4.91 -5.79
N ASP A 37 -8.39 4.04 -6.48
CA ASP A 37 -9.75 4.31 -6.95
C ASP A 37 -10.83 3.61 -6.08
N ASP A 38 -10.44 2.80 -5.08
CA ASP A 38 -11.36 2.28 -4.04
C ASP A 38 -11.60 3.34 -2.95
N GLU A 39 -12.76 4.01 -3.03
CA GLU A 39 -13.14 5.08 -2.10
C GLU A 39 -13.13 4.65 -0.62
N ILE A 40 -13.48 3.41 -0.31
CA ILE A 40 -13.51 2.90 1.07
C ILE A 40 -12.07 2.73 1.58
N GLN A 41 -11.20 2.15 0.75
CA GLN A 41 -9.79 1.99 1.08
C GLN A 41 -9.10 3.34 1.25
N VAL A 42 -9.35 4.29 0.33
CA VAL A 42 -8.81 5.65 0.37
C VAL A 42 -9.28 6.40 1.61
N ALA A 43 -10.58 6.34 1.95
CA ALA A 43 -11.11 7.00 3.14
C ALA A 43 -10.47 6.45 4.43
N ARG A 44 -10.34 5.12 4.54
CA ARG A 44 -9.64 4.49 5.67
C ARG A 44 -8.17 4.91 5.72
N GLY A 45 -7.51 4.98 4.58
CA GLY A 45 -6.13 5.43 4.44
C GLY A 45 -5.92 6.87 4.90
N ALA A 46 -6.85 7.76 4.58
CA ALA A 46 -6.80 9.17 4.96
C ALA A 46 -6.86 9.36 6.49
N GLU A 47 -7.76 8.64 7.16
CA GLU A 47 -7.86 8.66 8.64
C GLU A 47 -6.56 8.20 9.30
N LEU A 48 -6.01 7.08 8.81
CA LEU A 48 -4.76 6.51 9.32
C LEU A 48 -3.57 7.42 9.03
N TYR A 49 -3.50 8.01 7.84
CA TYR A 49 -2.47 8.96 7.47
C TYR A 49 -2.48 10.17 8.41
N ALA A 50 -3.65 10.75 8.66
CA ALA A 50 -3.80 11.87 9.58
C ALA A 50 -3.34 11.52 11.00
N ALA A 51 -3.68 10.33 11.48
CA ALA A 51 -3.32 9.87 12.83
C ALA A 51 -1.83 9.51 12.99
N GLN A 52 -1.22 8.92 11.96
CA GLN A 52 0.09 8.26 12.08
C GLN A 52 1.23 8.99 11.35
N CYS A 53 0.93 9.57 10.18
CA CYS A 53 1.94 10.00 9.20
C CYS A 53 2.05 11.54 9.13
N ALA A 54 0.92 12.24 9.21
CA ALA A 54 0.82 13.68 8.99
C ALA A 54 1.67 14.53 9.94
N ARG A 55 1.99 14.02 11.14
CA ARG A 55 2.89 14.69 12.10
C ARG A 55 4.30 14.98 11.55
N CYS A 56 4.76 14.20 10.56
CA CYS A 56 6.05 14.40 9.91
C CYS A 56 5.88 14.73 8.43
N HIS A 57 5.01 14.01 7.71
CA HIS A 57 4.81 14.21 6.27
C HIS A 57 3.83 15.34 5.93
N GLY A 58 3.29 16.03 6.94
CA GLY A 58 2.34 17.12 6.77
C GLY A 58 0.92 16.65 6.44
N ALA A 59 -0.08 17.40 6.91
CA ALA A 59 -1.49 17.09 6.68
C ALA A 59 -1.90 17.16 5.19
N GLY A 60 -1.19 17.96 4.40
CA GLY A 60 -1.36 18.09 2.95
C GLY A 60 -0.33 17.30 2.14
N LEU A 61 0.35 16.32 2.75
CA LEU A 61 1.38 15.49 2.12
C LEU A 61 2.63 16.26 1.64
N GLN A 62 2.81 17.49 2.10
CA GLN A 62 3.86 18.40 1.63
C GLN A 62 5.26 18.11 2.21
N GLY A 63 5.37 17.20 3.18
CA GLY A 63 6.62 16.89 3.86
C GLY A 63 7.14 18.03 4.75
N GLU A 64 8.36 17.86 5.24
CA GLU A 64 9.11 18.90 5.92
C GLU A 64 9.86 19.79 4.90
N PRO A 65 10.11 21.08 5.20
CA PRO A 65 10.96 21.93 4.38
C PRO A 65 12.37 21.36 4.19
N ASP A 66 13.01 21.68 3.06
CA ASP A 66 14.38 21.24 2.73
C ASP A 66 14.58 19.72 2.85
N TRP A 67 13.56 18.90 2.54
CA TRP A 67 13.58 17.44 2.74
C TRP A 67 14.73 16.69 2.05
N GLN A 68 15.38 17.32 1.08
CA GLN A 68 16.55 16.78 0.37
C GLN A 68 17.89 17.10 1.05
N ARG A 69 17.91 17.97 2.07
CA ARG A 69 19.10 18.37 2.81
C ARG A 69 19.09 17.74 4.20
N ARG A 70 20.20 17.09 4.59
CA ARG A 70 20.34 16.49 5.92
C ARG A 70 20.26 17.56 7.01
N LYS A 71 19.52 17.24 8.08
CA LYS A 71 19.49 17.99 9.34
C LYS A 71 20.85 17.87 10.06
N PRO A 72 21.17 18.74 11.02
CA PRO A 72 22.43 18.66 11.79
C PRO A 72 22.65 17.31 12.50
N ASN A 73 21.58 16.59 12.85
CA ASN A 73 21.66 15.25 13.45
C ASN A 73 22.02 14.13 12.44
N GLY A 74 22.06 14.45 11.14
CA GLY A 74 22.39 13.56 10.03
C GLY A 74 21.20 12.90 9.34
N GLU A 75 19.97 13.08 9.84
CA GLU A 75 18.75 12.53 9.22
C GLU A 75 18.29 13.38 8.03
N LEU A 76 17.58 12.78 7.08
CA LEU A 76 16.77 13.55 6.12
C LEU A 76 15.41 13.90 6.77
N PRO A 77 14.88 15.12 6.55
CA PRO A 77 13.50 15.43 6.87
C PRO A 77 12.51 14.52 6.12
N ALA A 78 11.30 14.42 6.63
CA ALA A 78 10.24 13.63 6.00
C ALA A 78 9.94 14.17 4.59
N PRO A 79 10.08 13.35 3.53
CA PRO A 79 9.81 13.79 2.18
C PRO A 79 8.31 14.06 1.95
N PRO A 80 7.94 14.92 0.99
CA PRO A 80 6.57 15.01 0.52
C PRO A 80 6.09 13.67 -0.02
N HIS A 81 4.81 13.40 0.20
CA HIS A 81 4.09 12.30 -0.42
C HIS A 81 3.18 12.77 -1.56
N ASP A 82 3.07 14.08 -1.81
CA ASP A 82 2.41 14.64 -2.99
C ASP A 82 3.29 14.51 -4.26
N ALA A 83 2.85 15.16 -5.35
CA ALA A 83 3.53 15.16 -6.64
C ALA A 83 4.97 15.71 -6.61
N SER A 84 5.32 16.55 -5.63
CA SER A 84 6.66 17.13 -5.48
C SER A 84 7.67 16.18 -4.83
N GLY A 85 7.19 15.10 -4.23
CA GLY A 85 7.98 14.08 -3.57
C GLY A 85 8.61 13.06 -4.53
N HIS A 86 9.21 12.02 -3.96
CA HIS A 86 9.83 10.93 -4.73
C HIS A 86 9.12 9.58 -4.60
N SER A 87 8.13 9.44 -3.71
CA SER A 87 7.52 8.14 -3.39
C SER A 87 6.95 7.43 -4.63
N TRP A 88 6.40 8.17 -5.58
CA TRP A 88 5.81 7.64 -6.81
C TRP A 88 6.82 6.97 -7.76
N HIS A 89 8.13 7.12 -7.54
CA HIS A 89 9.16 6.40 -8.29
C HIS A 89 9.36 4.95 -7.85
N HIS A 90 8.70 4.52 -6.77
CA HIS A 90 8.91 3.20 -6.17
C HIS A 90 7.68 2.32 -6.34
N PRO A 91 7.88 0.99 -6.51
CA PRO A 91 6.77 0.05 -6.62
C PRO A 91 6.04 -0.10 -5.27
N ASN A 92 4.76 -0.49 -5.35
CA ASN A 92 3.88 -0.71 -4.21
C ASN A 92 4.50 -1.56 -3.10
N GLU A 93 5.15 -2.67 -3.44
CA GLU A 93 5.75 -3.56 -2.44
C GLU A 93 6.97 -2.94 -1.75
N TYR A 94 7.71 -2.05 -2.42
CA TYR A 94 8.77 -1.28 -1.76
C TYR A 94 8.17 -0.28 -0.77
N LEU A 95 7.14 0.48 -1.19
CA LEU A 95 6.46 1.44 -0.32
C LEU A 95 5.86 0.75 0.91
N PHE A 96 5.21 -0.39 0.71
CA PHE A 96 4.67 -1.22 1.78
C PHE A 96 5.78 -1.67 2.74
N ALA A 97 6.88 -2.21 2.23
CA ALA A 97 7.93 -2.76 3.06
C ALA A 97 8.70 -1.69 3.85
N VAL A 98 8.96 -0.51 3.26
CA VAL A 98 9.53 0.65 3.95
C VAL A 98 8.60 1.12 5.07
N THR A 99 7.30 1.25 4.81
CA THR A 99 6.35 1.64 5.86
C THR A 99 6.24 0.57 6.95
N LYS A 100 6.17 -0.71 6.59
CA LYS A 100 6.02 -1.79 7.56
C LYS A 100 7.24 -1.91 8.46
N HIS A 101 8.43 -1.92 7.89
CA HIS A 101 9.66 -2.31 8.59
C HIS A 101 10.60 -1.15 8.89
N GLY A 102 10.27 0.06 8.46
CA GLY A 102 11.17 1.20 8.49
C GLY A 102 12.29 1.08 7.45
N MET A 103 13.21 2.05 7.46
CA MET A 103 14.25 2.16 6.44
C MET A 103 15.40 1.17 6.61
N ALA A 104 15.61 0.59 7.79
CA ALA A 104 16.84 -0.13 8.17
C ALA A 104 17.26 -1.27 7.23
N ARG A 105 16.32 -1.89 6.51
CA ARG A 105 16.61 -2.97 5.54
C ARG A 105 16.97 -2.45 4.13
N PHE A 106 16.70 -1.18 3.84
CA PHE A 106 16.79 -0.59 2.50
C PHE A 106 17.93 0.42 2.35
N VAL A 107 18.69 0.64 3.42
CA VAL A 107 19.75 1.64 3.51
C VAL A 107 21.00 1.04 4.16
N PRO A 108 22.18 1.65 3.96
CA PRO A 108 23.39 1.27 4.68
C PRO A 108 23.21 1.31 6.20
N PRO A 109 23.94 0.47 6.97
CA PRO A 109 23.77 0.37 8.43
C PRO A 109 23.97 1.69 9.19
N ASP A 110 24.73 2.62 8.65
CA ASP A 110 25.02 3.94 9.22
C ASP A 110 24.00 5.03 8.81
N TYR A 111 23.02 4.70 7.96
CA TYR A 111 22.01 5.64 7.52
C TYR A 111 21.01 5.96 8.65
N LYS A 112 20.92 7.24 9.00
CA LYS A 112 19.98 7.74 10.01
C LYS A 112 18.63 8.10 9.41
N SER A 113 17.56 7.55 9.97
CA SER A 113 16.18 7.88 9.60
C SER A 113 15.30 7.97 10.84
N ALA A 114 14.46 9.00 10.89
CA ALA A 114 13.40 9.15 11.90
C ALA A 114 12.11 8.38 11.54
N MET A 115 12.03 7.76 10.36
CA MET A 115 10.84 7.04 9.92
C MET A 115 10.71 5.73 10.71
N PRO A 116 9.64 5.54 11.52
CA PRO A 116 9.50 4.38 12.39
C PRO A 116 9.09 3.14 11.60
N SER A 117 9.27 1.98 12.23
CA SER A 117 8.62 0.72 11.83
C SER A 117 7.18 0.70 12.34
N TYR A 118 6.26 0.14 11.54
CA TYR A 118 4.85 -0.04 11.90
C TYR A 118 4.47 -1.49 12.21
N VAL A 119 5.46 -2.39 12.37
CA VAL A 119 5.22 -3.75 12.87
C VAL A 119 4.52 -3.69 14.24
N GLY A 120 3.35 -4.34 14.34
CA GLY A 120 2.55 -4.38 15.57
C GLY A 120 1.76 -3.09 15.85
N ILE A 121 1.89 -2.06 15.00
CA ILE A 121 1.14 -0.78 15.11
C ILE A 121 0.01 -0.75 14.09
N LEU A 122 0.32 -1.00 12.81
CA LEU A 122 -0.66 -1.10 11.73
C LEU A 122 -0.67 -2.50 11.14
N SER A 123 -1.86 -2.99 10.84
CA SER A 123 -2.05 -4.19 10.03
C SER A 123 -1.61 -3.94 8.58
N ASP A 124 -1.41 -5.01 7.82
CA ASP A 124 -0.97 -4.91 6.44
C ASP A 124 -2.03 -4.22 5.55
N ALA A 125 -3.31 -4.50 5.80
CA ALA A 125 -4.42 -3.84 5.11
C ALA A 125 -4.45 -2.33 5.40
N GLU A 126 -4.14 -1.93 6.64
CA GLU A 126 -4.09 -0.50 7.03
C GLU A 126 -2.92 0.24 6.38
N ILE A 127 -1.74 -0.40 6.29
CA ILE A 127 -0.60 0.18 5.57
C ILE A 127 -0.93 0.35 4.09
N ARG A 128 -1.55 -0.67 3.48
CA ARG A 128 -1.99 -0.60 2.08
C ARG A 128 -3.03 0.49 1.85
N ALA A 129 -3.97 0.67 2.79
CA ALA A 129 -4.94 1.76 2.75
C ALA A 129 -4.26 3.14 2.80
N VAL A 130 -3.28 3.35 3.68
CA VAL A 130 -2.50 4.60 3.72
C VAL A 130 -1.80 4.86 2.39
N ILE A 131 -1.21 3.84 1.78
CA ILE A 131 -0.55 3.98 0.48
C ILE A 131 -1.58 4.30 -0.62
N ALA A 132 -2.75 3.64 -0.64
CA ALA A 132 -3.82 3.93 -1.58
C ALA A 132 -4.29 5.39 -1.48
N PHE A 133 -4.47 5.90 -0.27
CA PHE A 133 -4.77 7.32 -0.04
C PHE A 133 -3.69 8.24 -0.59
N ILE A 134 -2.40 7.96 -0.32
CA ILE A 134 -1.31 8.78 -0.86
C ILE A 134 -1.39 8.80 -2.40
N GLN A 135 -1.56 7.62 -3.02
CA GLN A 135 -1.64 7.47 -4.47
C GLN A 135 -2.85 8.18 -5.09
N SER A 136 -3.99 8.24 -4.39
CA SER A 136 -5.19 8.91 -4.87
C SER A 136 -5.02 10.44 -4.97
N THR A 137 -4.02 11.01 -4.30
CA THR A 137 -3.74 12.46 -4.38
C THR A 137 -2.91 12.87 -5.59
N TRP A 138 -2.31 11.92 -6.30
CA TRP A 138 -1.41 12.25 -7.40
C TRP A 138 -2.15 12.61 -8.70
N PRO A 139 -1.56 13.51 -9.51
CA PRO A 139 -2.03 13.76 -10.88
C PRO A 139 -2.13 12.48 -11.71
N PRO A 140 -3.07 12.38 -12.67
CA PRO A 140 -3.26 11.20 -13.50
C PRO A 140 -1.98 10.69 -14.18
N GLU A 141 -1.09 11.58 -14.63
CA GLU A 141 0.18 11.15 -15.24
C GLU A 141 1.12 10.45 -14.26
N ILE A 142 1.17 10.90 -12.99
CA ILE A 142 1.99 10.31 -11.94
C ILE A 142 1.38 8.96 -11.52
N ARG A 143 0.05 8.88 -11.35
CA ARG A 143 -0.63 7.61 -11.05
C ARG A 143 -0.36 6.56 -12.13
N GLY A 144 -0.48 6.93 -13.41
CA GLY A 144 -0.20 6.03 -14.52
C GLY A 144 1.24 5.53 -14.55
N ARG A 145 2.22 6.43 -14.30
CA ARG A 145 3.63 6.05 -14.23
C ARG A 145 3.92 5.12 -13.05
N GLN A 146 3.38 5.42 -11.86
CA GLN A 146 3.61 4.59 -10.69
C GLN A 146 2.98 3.21 -10.84
N ALA A 147 1.75 3.14 -11.38
CA ALA A 147 1.10 1.86 -11.68
C ALA A 147 1.96 1.00 -12.62
N ALA A 148 2.57 1.61 -13.66
CA ALA A 148 3.49 0.92 -14.56
C ALA A 148 4.81 0.48 -13.91
N ILE A 149 5.26 1.14 -12.83
CA ILE A 149 6.41 0.72 -12.03
C ILE A 149 6.03 -0.46 -11.13
N SER A 150 4.86 -0.38 -10.48
CA SER A 150 4.34 -1.40 -9.56
C SER A 150 3.96 -2.72 -10.25
N ALA A 151 3.67 -2.70 -11.54
CA ALA A 151 3.30 -3.88 -12.33
C ALA A 151 4.50 -4.70 -12.84
N ARG A 152 5.74 -4.26 -12.59
CA ARG A 152 6.98 -4.95 -13.00
C ARG A 152 7.46 -5.93 -11.94
#